data_AF-A0A7Y5H2W2-F1
#
_entry.id   AF-A0A7Y5H2W2-F1
#
_cell.length_a   1.000
_cell.length_b   1.000
_cell.length_c   1.000
_cell.angle_alpha   90.00
_cell.angle_beta   90.00
_cell.angle_gamma   90.00
#
_symmetry.space_group_name_H-M   'P 1'
#
loop_
_entity.id
_entity.type
_entity.pdbx_description
1 polymer ?
#
loop_
_entity_poly.entity_id
_entity_poly.type
_entity_poly.pdbx_seq_one_letter_code
_entity_poly.pdbx_strand_id
1 'polypeptide(L)'
;MKRSKLFMGLVAGALIFNACGPAEADPDAIEKAWTLYEEGNVSEAKIIFAEQSAIGNAEAFVGLGWCAIDENQAATAHTYFQNVSGDSLSDAYAGWCAVSWSLEDYPSAIMYAQFVLRHDNAYTFSHKSSVTHSDLIWYQASSYLHASNYSQCYAKIRELEPNYTTDINAVNIADVLSDKLESLSAEVMARRWLY
;
A
#
# COMPACT_ATOMS: atom_id res chain seq x y z
N MET A 1 -59.75 26.85 -55.81
CA MET A 1 -59.58 25.56 -55.10
C MET A 1 -58.15 25.09 -55.36
N LYS A 2 -57.19 25.30 -54.43
CA LYS A 2 -56.81 24.40 -53.31
C LYS A 2 -56.60 22.96 -53.82
N ARG A 3 -55.43 22.32 -53.74
CA ARG A 3 -54.54 22.24 -52.56
C ARG A 3 -53.04 22.10 -52.91
N SER A 4 -52.27 22.76 -52.05
CA SER A 4 -50.81 22.79 -51.91
C SER A 4 -50.22 21.41 -51.60
N LYS A 5 -49.04 21.10 -52.15
CA LYS A 5 -48.21 19.95 -51.74
C LYS A 5 -47.31 20.39 -50.59
N LEU A 6 -47.59 19.83 -49.42
CA LEU A 6 -46.90 20.07 -48.15
C LEU A 6 -45.44 19.56 -48.25
N PHE A 7 -44.48 20.45 -48.05
CA PHE A 7 -43.17 20.10 -47.52
C PHE A 7 -43.37 19.62 -46.08
N MET A 8 -42.93 18.41 -45.75
CA MET A 8 -42.86 17.97 -44.35
C MET A 8 -41.53 17.25 -44.16
N GLY A 9 -40.56 18.02 -43.65
CA GLY A 9 -39.28 17.50 -43.20
C GLY A 9 -39.48 16.59 -42.00
N LEU A 10 -38.86 15.42 -42.06
CA LEU A 10 -38.73 14.51 -40.93
C LEU A 10 -37.31 14.71 -40.36
N VAL A 11 -37.17 15.65 -39.43
CA VAL A 11 -35.97 15.71 -38.58
C VAL A 11 -36.16 14.64 -37.51
N ALA A 12 -35.53 13.49 -37.71
CA ALA A 12 -35.39 12.47 -36.69
C ALA A 12 -34.46 13.03 -35.60
N GLY A 13 -35.06 13.61 -34.55
CA GLY A 13 -34.36 13.97 -33.33
C GLY A 13 -33.92 12.69 -32.62
N ALA A 14 -32.63 12.37 -32.72
CA ALA A 14 -31.99 11.38 -31.88
C ALA A 14 -31.98 11.90 -30.44
N LEU A 15 -32.85 11.33 -29.60
CA LEU A 15 -32.75 11.46 -28.15
C LEU A 15 -31.53 10.65 -27.70
N ILE A 16 -30.37 11.31 -27.59
CA ILE A 16 -29.22 10.77 -26.86
C ILE A 16 -29.61 10.83 -25.39
N PHE A 17 -30.15 9.73 -24.87
CA PHE A 17 -30.19 9.50 -23.44
C PHE A 17 -28.73 9.34 -22.97
N ASN A 18 -28.15 10.43 -22.47
CA ASN A 18 -27.04 10.34 -21.53
C ASN A 18 -27.58 9.68 -20.26
N ALA A 19 -27.60 8.35 -20.25
CA ALA A 19 -27.58 7.58 -19.02
C ALA A 19 -26.19 7.73 -18.38
N CYS A 20 -25.89 8.94 -17.92
CA CYS A 20 -24.78 9.18 -17.00
C CYS A 20 -25.28 8.74 -15.62
N GLY A 21 -25.41 7.42 -15.42
CA GLY A 21 -25.33 6.87 -14.08
C GLY A 21 -23.92 7.11 -13.54
N PRO A 22 -23.72 7.21 -12.21
CA PRO A 22 -22.37 7.16 -11.67
C PRO A 22 -21.72 5.88 -12.19
N ALA A 23 -20.52 5.99 -12.77
CA ALA A 23 -19.75 4.83 -13.14
C ALA A 23 -19.48 4.05 -11.85
N GLU A 24 -20.05 2.84 -11.75
CA GLU A 24 -19.84 1.96 -10.61
C GLU A 24 -18.46 1.32 -10.72
N ALA A 25 -17.85 1.03 -9.57
CA ALA A 25 -16.61 0.28 -9.51
C ALA A 25 -16.78 -1.05 -10.25
N ASP A 26 -15.83 -1.38 -11.13
CA ASP A 26 -15.81 -2.64 -11.88
C ASP A 26 -14.87 -3.62 -11.15
N PRO A 27 -15.39 -4.66 -10.47
CA PRO A 27 -14.56 -5.63 -9.77
C PRO A 27 -13.57 -6.33 -10.71
N ASP A 28 -13.96 -6.57 -11.97
CA ASP A 28 -13.10 -7.20 -12.96
C ASP A 28 -11.91 -6.30 -13.33
N ALA A 29 -12.09 -4.98 -13.26
CA ALA A 29 -11.02 -4.02 -13.49
C ALA A 29 -9.99 -4.01 -12.35
N ILE A 30 -10.43 -4.14 -11.09
CA ILE A 30 -9.52 -4.22 -9.94
C ILE A 30 -8.69 -5.50 -9.99
N GLU A 31 -9.32 -6.65 -10.24
CA GLU A 31 -8.59 -7.91 -10.34
C GLU A 31 -7.59 -7.92 -11.50
N LYS A 32 -7.96 -7.31 -12.64
CA LYS A 32 -7.04 -7.08 -13.74
C LYS A 32 -5.86 -6.18 -13.35
N ALA A 33 -6.09 -5.11 -12.61
CA ALA A 33 -5.04 -4.20 -12.17
C ALA A 33 -4.04 -4.89 -11.23
N TRP A 34 -4.54 -5.73 -10.30
CA TRP A 34 -3.68 -6.54 -9.44
C TRP A 34 -2.89 -7.59 -10.22
N THR A 35 -3.52 -8.26 -11.17
CA THR A 35 -2.81 -9.20 -12.08
C THR A 35 -1.63 -8.50 -12.77
N LEU A 36 -1.87 -7.31 -13.33
CA LEU A 36 -0.80 -6.52 -13.97
C LEU A 36 0.29 -6.09 -12.97
N TYR A 37 -0.09 -5.73 -11.75
CA TYR A 37 0.86 -5.39 -10.69
C TYR A 37 1.76 -6.57 -10.34
N GLU A 38 1.18 -7.76 -10.15
CA GLU A 38 1.87 -9.01 -9.84
C GLU A 38 2.80 -9.47 -10.97
N GLU A 39 2.43 -9.21 -12.23
CA GLU A 39 3.26 -9.47 -13.42
C GLU A 39 4.41 -8.45 -13.58
N GLY A 40 4.49 -7.42 -12.73
CA GLY A 40 5.48 -6.35 -12.81
C GLY A 40 5.14 -5.26 -13.83
N ASN A 41 3.96 -5.31 -14.45
CA ASN A 41 3.43 -4.29 -15.37
C ASN A 41 2.85 -3.10 -14.59
N VAL A 42 3.63 -2.54 -13.66
CA VAL A 42 3.20 -1.51 -12.68
C VAL A 42 2.61 -0.28 -13.35
N SER A 43 3.16 0.17 -14.48
CA SER A 43 2.64 1.34 -15.20
C SER A 43 1.23 1.12 -15.76
N GLU A 44 0.92 -0.08 -16.24
CA GLU A 44 -0.43 -0.40 -16.73
C GLU A 44 -1.42 -0.60 -15.58
N ALA A 45 -1.00 -1.30 -14.52
CA ALA A 45 -1.78 -1.47 -13.30
C ALA A 45 -2.20 -0.11 -12.72
N LYS A 46 -1.26 0.84 -12.62
CA LYS A 46 -1.48 2.20 -12.11
C LYS A 46 -2.54 2.95 -12.89
N ILE A 47 -2.64 2.77 -14.22
CA ILE A 47 -3.67 3.41 -15.04
C ILE A 47 -5.06 2.90 -14.62
N ILE A 48 -5.23 1.59 -14.50
CA ILE A 48 -6.52 0.99 -14.14
C ILE A 48 -6.90 1.36 -12.70
N PHE A 49 -5.96 1.30 -11.76
CA PHE A 49 -6.22 1.76 -10.40
C PHE A 49 -6.59 3.25 -10.35
N ALA A 50 -5.97 4.10 -11.17
CA ALA A 50 -6.34 5.52 -11.23
C ALA A 50 -7.78 5.70 -11.70
N GLU A 51 -8.20 4.99 -12.75
CA GLU A 51 -9.58 5.01 -13.26
C GLU A 51 -10.59 4.57 -12.19
N GLN A 52 -10.31 3.47 -11.47
CA GLN A 52 -11.19 2.95 -10.42
C GLN A 52 -11.21 3.85 -9.17
N SER A 53 -10.09 4.47 -8.81
CA SER A 53 -10.03 5.41 -7.68
C SER A 53 -10.84 6.68 -7.95
N ALA A 54 -10.90 7.14 -9.21
CA ALA A 54 -11.66 8.32 -9.62
C ALA A 54 -13.18 8.16 -9.43
N ILE A 55 -13.66 6.91 -9.37
CA ILE A 55 -15.06 6.57 -9.10
C ILE A 55 -15.27 6.07 -7.65
N GLY A 56 -14.28 6.23 -6.79
CA GLY A 56 -14.39 6.00 -5.35
C GLY A 56 -14.11 4.58 -4.88
N ASN A 57 -13.48 3.73 -5.69
CA ASN A 57 -13.05 2.41 -5.24
C ASN A 57 -11.88 2.54 -4.24
N ALA A 58 -12.10 2.11 -2.99
CA ALA A 58 -11.11 2.20 -1.92
C ALA A 58 -9.88 1.30 -2.14
N GLU A 59 -10.09 0.11 -2.71
CA GLU A 59 -9.01 -0.85 -3.02
C GLU A 59 -8.09 -0.31 -4.11
N ALA A 60 -8.64 0.47 -5.06
CA ALA A 60 -7.84 1.12 -6.08
C ALA A 60 -6.80 2.10 -5.49
N PHE A 61 -7.14 2.79 -4.39
CA PHE A 61 -6.18 3.62 -3.67
C PHE A 61 -5.05 2.79 -3.03
N VAL A 62 -5.36 1.56 -2.58
CA VAL A 62 -4.33 0.62 -2.09
C VAL A 62 -3.36 0.26 -3.22
N GLY A 63 -3.89 -0.13 -4.39
CA GLY A 63 -3.10 -0.43 -5.58
C GLY A 63 -2.21 0.73 -6.02
N LEU A 64 -2.75 1.96 -6.05
CA LEU A 64 -1.97 3.17 -6.36
C LEU A 64 -0.84 3.42 -5.35
N GLY A 65 -1.10 3.19 -4.05
CA GLY A 65 -0.08 3.30 -3.01
C GLY A 65 1.07 2.34 -3.22
N TRP A 66 0.79 1.06 -3.52
CA TRP A 66 1.81 0.05 -3.80
C TRP A 66 2.57 0.31 -5.11
N CYS A 67 1.89 0.75 -6.17
CA CYS A 67 2.55 1.19 -7.40
C CYS A 67 3.52 2.35 -7.12
N ALA A 68 3.10 3.33 -6.31
CA ALA A 68 3.95 4.46 -5.95
C ALA A 68 5.16 4.07 -5.08
N ILE A 69 5.02 3.05 -4.21
CA ILE A 69 6.17 2.47 -3.48
C ILE A 69 7.19 1.88 -4.46
N ASP A 70 6.74 1.08 -5.43
CA ASP A 70 7.63 0.44 -6.41
C ASP A 70 8.32 1.45 -7.36
N GLU A 71 7.67 2.61 -7.58
CA GLU A 71 8.26 3.76 -8.28
C GLU A 71 9.13 4.66 -7.40
N ASN A 72 9.36 4.30 -6.13
CA ASN A 72 10.09 5.09 -5.13
C ASN A 72 9.51 6.50 -4.89
N GLN A 73 8.19 6.62 -4.91
CA GLN A 73 7.44 7.87 -4.70
C GLN A 73 6.71 7.87 -3.35
N ALA A 74 7.47 7.91 -2.24
CA ALA A 74 6.92 7.79 -0.88
C ALA A 74 5.83 8.84 -0.56
N ALA A 75 6.03 10.12 -0.90
CA ALA A 75 5.03 11.17 -0.65
C ALA A 75 3.72 10.96 -1.42
N THR A 76 3.83 10.45 -2.66
CA THR A 76 2.65 10.10 -3.48
C THR A 76 1.92 8.92 -2.87
N ALA A 77 2.65 7.86 -2.48
CA ALA A 77 2.09 6.69 -1.82
C ALA A 77 1.35 7.04 -0.52
N HIS A 78 1.93 7.93 0.29
CA HIS A 78 1.30 8.47 1.50
C HIS A 78 -0.07 9.08 1.20
N THR A 79 -0.15 9.91 0.16
CA THR A 79 -1.41 10.56 -0.25
C THR A 79 -2.46 9.54 -0.68
N TYR A 80 -2.06 8.47 -1.39
CA TYR A 80 -3.01 7.41 -1.76
C TYR A 80 -3.54 6.65 -0.54
N PHE A 81 -2.68 6.24 0.38
CA PHE A 81 -3.11 5.49 1.58
C PHE A 81 -4.05 6.29 2.50
N GLN A 82 -3.92 7.62 2.54
CA GLN A 82 -4.85 8.48 3.29
C GLN A 82 -6.30 8.40 2.81
N ASN A 83 -6.54 7.97 1.57
CA ASN A 83 -7.86 7.89 0.96
C ASN A 83 -8.49 6.48 1.08
N VAL A 84 -7.80 5.52 1.69
CA VAL A 84 -8.32 4.16 1.85
C VAL A 84 -9.31 4.07 3.01
N SER A 85 -10.39 3.32 2.82
CA SER A 85 -11.37 2.98 3.85
C SER A 85 -11.88 1.55 3.65
N GLY A 86 -12.58 0.99 4.65
CA GLY A 86 -13.21 -0.33 4.54
C GLY A 86 -12.25 -1.50 4.75
N ASP A 87 -12.48 -2.62 4.05
CA ASP A 87 -11.79 -3.88 4.32
C ASP A 87 -10.32 -3.89 3.86
N SER A 88 -9.94 -3.02 2.92
CA SER A 88 -8.56 -2.92 2.39
C SER A 88 -7.59 -2.17 3.33
N LEU A 89 -7.99 -1.90 4.58
CA LEU A 89 -7.19 -1.14 5.54
C LEU A 89 -5.89 -1.84 5.93
N SER A 90 -5.87 -3.18 6.06
CA SER A 90 -4.63 -3.88 6.48
C SER A 90 -3.52 -3.74 5.43
N ASP A 91 -3.84 -3.94 4.16
CA ASP A 91 -2.86 -3.82 3.07
C ASP A 91 -2.40 -2.39 2.86
N ALA A 92 -3.31 -1.43 3.00
CA ALA A 92 -2.97 -0.02 2.99
C ALA A 92 -2.01 0.32 4.14
N TYR A 93 -2.31 -0.12 5.37
CA TYR A 93 -1.50 0.19 6.54
C TYR A 93 -0.14 -0.50 6.50
N ALA A 94 -0.04 -1.68 5.89
CA ALA A 94 1.24 -2.35 5.66
C ALA A 94 2.14 -1.50 4.74
N GLY A 95 1.61 -1.03 3.61
CA GLY A 95 2.34 -0.12 2.71
C GLY A 95 2.62 1.24 3.37
N TRP A 96 1.65 1.78 4.08
CA TRP A 96 1.77 3.09 4.74
C TRP A 96 2.78 3.08 5.88
N CYS A 97 2.96 1.95 6.56
CA CYS A 97 4.05 1.74 7.51
C CYS A 97 5.42 1.97 6.86
N ALA A 98 5.69 1.29 5.73
CA ALA A 98 6.95 1.41 5.00
C ALA A 98 7.20 2.85 4.50
N VAL A 99 6.15 3.48 3.97
CA VAL A 99 6.18 4.88 3.52
C VAL A 99 6.42 5.85 4.67
N SER A 100 5.77 5.64 5.82
CA SER A 100 5.96 6.53 6.98
C SER A 100 7.37 6.42 7.53
N TRP A 101 7.93 5.21 7.55
CA TRP A 101 9.33 5.00 7.93
C TRP A 101 10.30 5.73 6.98
N SER A 102 10.08 5.64 5.66
CA SER A 102 10.95 6.32 4.68
C SER A 102 10.81 7.84 4.67
N LEU A 103 9.68 8.36 5.15
CA LEU A 103 9.45 9.78 5.40
C LEU A 103 9.89 10.23 6.80
N GLU A 104 10.59 9.38 7.56
CA GLU A 104 11.04 9.62 8.93
C GLU A 104 9.91 9.89 9.94
N ASP A 105 8.66 9.55 9.59
CA ASP A 105 7.51 9.56 10.50
C ASP A 105 7.43 8.23 11.28
N TYR A 106 8.43 8.03 12.14
CA TYR A 106 8.58 6.83 12.97
C TYR A 106 7.37 6.55 13.88
N PRO A 107 6.73 7.55 14.53
CA PRO A 107 5.52 7.31 15.31
C PRO A 107 4.39 6.69 14.49
N SER A 108 4.14 7.20 13.28
CA SER A 108 3.10 6.65 12.40
C SER A 108 3.48 5.27 11.88
N ALA A 109 4.75 5.04 11.50
CA ALA A 109 5.22 3.72 11.09
C ALA A 109 4.97 2.65 12.17
N ILE A 110 5.28 2.97 13.44
CA ILE A 110 5.00 2.08 14.57
C ILE A 110 3.50 1.79 14.68
N MET A 111 2.67 2.83 14.65
CA MET A 111 1.22 2.71 14.78
C MET A 111 0.60 1.85 13.67
N TYR A 112 1.00 2.08 12.41
CA TYR A 112 0.48 1.34 11.27
C TYR A 112 0.89 -0.13 11.29
N ALA A 113 2.16 -0.44 11.58
CA ALA A 113 2.57 -1.82 11.79
C ALA A 113 1.81 -2.49 12.95
N GLN A 114 1.59 -1.79 14.07
CA GLN A 114 0.81 -2.33 15.18
C GLN A 114 -0.65 -2.57 14.83
N PHE A 115 -1.24 -1.75 13.96
CA PHE A 115 -2.60 -1.97 13.48
C PHE A 115 -2.68 -3.29 12.72
N VAL A 116 -1.82 -3.49 11.72
CA VAL A 116 -1.82 -4.71 10.90
C VAL A 116 -1.56 -5.95 11.76
N LEU A 117 -0.49 -5.95 12.56
CA LEU A 117 -0.09 -7.10 13.38
C LEU A 117 -1.11 -7.48 14.48
N ARG A 118 -1.98 -6.55 14.89
CA ARG A 118 -3.08 -6.85 15.82
C ARG A 118 -4.25 -7.55 15.14
N HIS A 119 -4.49 -7.26 13.86
CA HIS A 119 -5.56 -7.89 13.07
C HIS A 119 -5.10 -9.23 12.49
N ASP A 120 -3.87 -9.27 11.97
CA ASP A 120 -3.24 -10.45 11.42
C ASP A 120 -1.76 -10.51 11.83
N ASN A 121 -1.44 -11.37 12.78
CA ASN A 121 -0.07 -11.53 13.28
C ASN A 121 0.83 -12.31 12.32
N ALA A 122 0.26 -12.98 11.33
CA ALA A 122 0.94 -13.74 10.30
C ALA A 122 0.86 -13.06 8.93
N TYR A 123 0.56 -11.74 8.93
CA TYR A 123 0.35 -10.93 7.75
C TYR A 123 1.32 -11.25 6.62
N THR A 124 0.76 -11.42 5.44
CA THR A 124 1.48 -11.54 4.16
C THR A 124 0.64 -10.80 3.14
N PHE A 125 1.24 -9.86 2.41
CA PHE A 125 0.52 -9.13 1.38
C PHE A 125 0.20 -10.07 0.21
N SER A 126 -1.09 -10.21 -0.12
CA SER A 126 -1.57 -11.16 -1.14
C SER A 126 -0.95 -10.93 -2.52
N HIS A 127 -0.80 -9.66 -2.92
CA HIS A 127 -0.29 -9.27 -4.24
C HIS A 127 1.23 -9.17 -4.31
N LYS A 128 1.93 -9.33 -3.18
CA LYS A 128 3.39 -9.33 -3.10
C LYS A 128 3.84 -10.06 -1.83
N SER A 129 3.88 -11.38 -1.91
CA SER A 129 4.17 -12.28 -0.76
C SER A 129 5.56 -12.09 -0.12
N SER A 130 6.45 -11.33 -0.77
CA SER A 130 7.71 -10.89 -0.17
C SER A 130 7.53 -9.83 0.92
N VAL A 131 6.36 -9.19 1.02
CA VAL A 131 5.99 -8.30 2.11
C VAL A 131 5.23 -9.09 3.16
N THR A 132 5.79 -9.16 4.37
CA THR A 132 5.32 -10.02 5.46
C THR A 132 5.26 -9.29 6.79
N HIS A 133 4.71 -9.95 7.81
CA HIS A 133 4.74 -9.49 9.19
C HIS A 133 6.17 -9.21 9.70
N SER A 134 7.18 -9.94 9.19
CA SER A 134 8.58 -9.71 9.56
C SER A 134 9.07 -8.33 9.11
N ASP A 135 8.64 -7.85 7.93
CA ASP A 135 8.93 -6.49 7.46
C ASP A 135 8.31 -5.45 8.41
N LEU A 136 7.07 -5.66 8.84
CA LEU A 136 6.37 -4.76 9.76
C LEU A 136 7.04 -4.69 11.13
N ILE A 137 7.49 -5.84 11.66
CA ILE A 137 8.26 -5.89 12.92
C ILE A 137 9.61 -5.20 12.75
N TRP A 138 10.26 -5.36 11.60
CA TRP A 138 11.51 -4.65 11.30
C TRP A 138 11.31 -3.13 11.28
N TYR A 139 10.26 -2.63 10.61
CA TYR A 139 9.94 -1.19 10.61
C TYR A 139 9.66 -0.67 12.03
N GLN A 140 8.98 -1.44 12.88
CA GLN A 140 8.78 -1.08 14.29
C GLN A 140 10.11 -0.99 15.03
N ALA A 141 10.97 -2.00 14.90
CA ALA A 141 12.25 -2.04 15.58
C ALA A 141 13.14 -0.87 15.16
N SER A 142 13.26 -0.63 13.85
CA SER A 142 14.01 0.50 13.30
C SER A 142 13.44 1.85 13.76
N SER A 143 12.13 2.01 13.74
CA SER A 143 11.47 3.23 14.27
C SER A 143 11.79 3.46 15.75
N TYR A 144 11.80 2.41 16.58
CA TYR A 144 12.19 2.52 17.98
C TYR A 144 13.67 2.86 18.16
N LEU A 145 14.56 2.36 17.29
CA LEU A 145 15.97 2.75 17.29
C LEU A 145 16.12 4.25 17.05
N HIS A 146 15.47 4.79 16.02
CA HIS A 146 15.49 6.22 15.71
C HIS A 146 14.87 7.08 16.83
N ALA A 147 13.89 6.55 17.55
CA ALA A 147 13.32 7.19 18.74
C ALA A 147 14.17 7.03 20.01
N SER A 148 15.37 6.43 19.93
CA SER A 148 16.23 6.08 21.07
C SER A 148 15.55 5.20 22.14
N ASN A 149 14.51 4.46 21.74
CA ASN A 149 13.79 3.52 22.61
C ASN A 149 14.39 2.11 22.46
N TYR A 150 15.60 1.94 22.96
CA TYR A 150 16.39 0.71 22.79
C TYR A 150 15.73 -0.52 23.41
N SER A 151 14.96 -0.35 24.49
CA SER A 151 14.22 -1.44 25.13
C SER A 151 13.15 -2.02 24.19
N GLN A 152 12.35 -1.16 23.54
CA GLN A 152 11.35 -1.61 22.57
C GLN A 152 11.98 -2.11 21.27
N CYS A 153 13.05 -1.46 20.81
CA CYS A 153 13.82 -1.94 19.66
C CYS A 153 14.34 -3.37 19.90
N TYR A 154 14.95 -3.62 21.06
CA TYR A 154 15.43 -4.94 21.46
C TYR A 154 14.30 -5.97 21.53
N ALA A 155 13.15 -5.61 22.10
CA ALA A 155 11.99 -6.49 22.16
C ALA A 155 11.52 -6.92 20.75
N LYS A 156 11.47 -5.99 19.80
CA LYS A 156 11.10 -6.28 18.40
C LYS A 156 12.13 -7.09 17.64
N ILE A 157 13.42 -6.85 17.86
CA ILE A 157 14.48 -7.72 17.32
C ILE A 157 14.31 -9.16 17.82
N ARG A 158 13.92 -9.36 19.08
CA ARG A 158 13.66 -10.70 19.61
C ARG A 158 12.40 -11.37 19.08
N GLU A 159 11.44 -10.61 18.57
CA GLU A 159 10.30 -11.18 17.84
C GLU A 159 10.77 -11.77 16.49
N LEU A 160 11.73 -11.12 15.83
CA LEU A 160 12.37 -11.64 14.61
C LEU A 160 13.37 -12.77 14.89
N GLU A 161 14.14 -12.65 15.96
CA GLU A 161 15.18 -13.59 16.34
C GLU A 161 15.14 -13.88 17.86
N PRO A 162 14.36 -14.89 18.29
CA PRO A 162 14.11 -15.15 19.72
C PRO A 162 15.36 -15.41 20.58
N ASN A 163 16.44 -15.87 19.95
CA ASN A 163 17.71 -16.19 20.59
C ASN A 163 18.69 -15.01 20.63
N TYR A 164 18.34 -13.86 20.05
CA TYR A 164 19.18 -12.67 20.10
C TYR A 164 19.33 -12.17 21.55
N THR A 165 20.56 -11.84 21.93
CA THR A 165 20.89 -11.33 23.26
C THR A 165 21.95 -10.24 23.14
N THR A 166 21.83 -9.19 23.94
CA THR A 166 22.81 -8.11 24.07
C THR A 166 22.61 -7.40 25.40
N ASP A 167 23.59 -6.63 25.86
CA ASP A 167 23.45 -5.75 27.03
C ASP A 167 22.77 -4.44 26.62
N ILE A 168 21.49 -4.30 26.95
CA ILE A 168 20.70 -3.10 26.64
C ILE A 168 21.16 -1.83 27.37
N ASN A 169 22.06 -1.94 28.35
CA ASN A 169 22.62 -0.81 29.08
C ASN A 169 24.04 -0.45 28.63
N ALA A 170 24.57 -1.14 27.61
CA ALA A 170 25.87 -0.84 27.06
C ALA A 170 25.91 0.58 26.48
N VAL A 171 27.04 1.27 26.64
CA VAL A 171 27.23 2.65 26.14
C VAL A 171 27.06 2.72 24.61
N ASN A 172 27.38 1.64 23.90
CA ASN A 172 27.27 1.51 22.45
C ASN A 172 26.01 0.76 22.00
N ILE A 173 24.94 0.71 22.82
CA ILE A 173 23.73 -0.05 22.48
C ILE A 173 23.08 0.40 21.17
N ALA A 174 23.14 1.69 20.85
CA ALA A 174 22.60 2.21 19.59
C ALA A 174 23.27 1.54 18.38
N ASP A 175 24.60 1.48 18.38
CA ASP A 175 25.39 0.88 17.29
C ASP A 175 25.12 -0.63 17.20
N VAL A 176 25.10 -1.33 18.35
CA VAL A 176 24.85 -2.78 18.41
C VAL A 176 23.47 -3.15 17.85
N LEU A 177 22.44 -2.35 18.16
CA LEU A 177 21.09 -2.58 17.64
C LEU A 177 20.97 -2.17 16.17
N SER A 178 21.66 -1.12 15.75
CA SER A 178 21.74 -0.70 14.33
C SER A 178 22.36 -1.80 13.47
N ASP A 179 23.55 -2.29 13.83
CA ASP A 179 24.25 -3.38 13.15
C ASP A 179 23.36 -4.63 13.04
N LYS A 180 22.63 -4.93 14.12
CA LYS A 180 21.72 -6.07 14.12
C LYS A 180 20.57 -5.87 13.15
N LEU A 181 19.94 -4.71 13.16
CA LEU A 181 18.84 -4.39 12.25
C LEU A 181 19.27 -4.39 10.79
N GLU A 182 20.48 -3.94 10.48
CA GLU A 182 21.07 -4.02 9.15
C GLU A 182 21.21 -5.49 8.71
N SER A 183 21.72 -6.36 9.59
CA SER A 183 21.83 -7.80 9.28
C SER A 183 20.46 -8.47 9.03
N LEU A 184 19.45 -8.11 9.82
CA LEU A 184 18.08 -8.60 9.64
C LEU A 184 17.45 -8.04 8.37
N SER A 185 17.73 -6.77 8.03
CA SER A 185 17.24 -6.16 6.79
C SER A 185 17.79 -6.89 5.57
N ALA A 186 19.06 -7.31 5.58
CA ALA A 186 19.65 -8.06 4.49
C ALA A 186 18.99 -9.44 4.33
N GLU A 187 18.62 -10.09 5.43
CA GLU A 187 17.90 -11.37 5.40
C GLU A 187 16.44 -11.21 4.92
N VAL A 188 15.74 -10.19 5.41
CA VAL A 188 14.36 -9.86 5.02
C VAL A 188 14.32 -9.43 3.55
N MET A 189 15.24 -8.55 3.13
CA MET A 189 15.34 -8.06 1.76
C MET A 189 15.89 -9.10 0.79
N ALA A 190 16.69 -10.09 1.23
CA ALA A 190 17.09 -11.20 0.38
C ALA A 190 15.89 -12.08 -0.03
N ARG A 191 14.83 -12.16 0.78
CA ARG A 191 13.56 -12.83 0.41
C ARG A 191 12.80 -12.07 -0.68
N ARG A 192 13.12 -10.78 -0.89
CA ARG A 192 12.48 -9.87 -1.85
C ARG A 192 12.96 -10.07 -3.30
N TRP A 193 14.04 -10.84 -3.52
CA TRP A 193 14.66 -11.09 -4.83
C TRP A 193 14.63 -12.57 -5.28
N LEU A 194 13.87 -13.43 -4.59
CA LEU A 194 13.87 -14.88 -4.83
C LEU A 194 12.71 -15.42 -5.68
N TYR A 195 11.86 -14.58 -6.28
CA TYR A 195 10.88 -15.02 -7.28
C TYR A 195 10.74 -13.99 -8.40
#